data_AF-A0A2J6TDF3-F1
#
_entry.id   AF-A0A2J6TDF3-F1
#
_cell.length_a   1.000
_cell.length_b   1.000
_cell.length_c   1.000
_cell.angle_alpha   90.00
_cell.angle_beta   90.00
_cell.angle_gamma   90.00
#
_symmetry.space_group_name_H-M   'P 1'
#
loop_
_entity.id
_entity.type
_entity.pdbx_description
1 polymer ?
#
loop_
_entity_poly.entity_id
_entity_poly.type
_entity_poly.pdbx_seq_one_letter_code
_entity_poly.pdbx_strand_id
1 'polypeptide(L)'
;MRCWDENRGTEVELNRLGDQIQLEMAKSVWPDTDMQFVPIDRLHEFVERSIVQKALNAVDCGTENKLSIRRDHASLCDTISESTSKLFIILAMMDELPTILALVDEGVQDGHLPFFLEAGNNTERHLYRYVGDELKRIRNFEDHHGKWSAAKRIQFYQYYQWQVLSPCFSLSSNTGHEKLEHDKIILPFIEKWVPDNDPIMGGTCAVRRVKIHIAYQKHYLHNQEGVNPFCALKSLSINCPVEECKAEIRNL
;
A
#
# COMPACT_ATOMS: atom_id res chain seq x y z
N MET A 1 -40.01 7.85 22.75
CA MET A 1 -38.86 8.29 21.95
C MET A 1 -38.01 7.05 21.70
N ARG A 2 -38.23 6.36 20.57
CA ARG A 2 -37.50 5.14 20.19
C ARG A 2 -36.37 5.58 19.26
N CYS A 3 -35.14 5.56 19.75
CA CYS A 3 -33.95 5.65 18.91
C CYS A 3 -33.91 4.32 18.14
N TRP A 4 -34.26 4.36 16.86
CA TRP A 4 -34.15 3.21 15.98
C TRP A 4 -32.67 2.97 15.67
N ASP A 5 -32.36 1.69 15.54
CA ASP A 5 -31.04 1.06 15.45
C ASP A 5 -30.33 1.40 14.11
N GLU A 6 -30.07 2.68 13.84
CA GLU A 6 -29.37 3.15 12.62
C GLU A 6 -27.88 2.75 12.61
N ASN A 7 -27.31 2.40 13.77
CA ASN A 7 -25.90 2.01 13.89
C ASN A 7 -25.55 0.65 13.25
N ARG A 8 -26.52 -0.24 13.02
CA ARG A 8 -26.21 -1.53 12.36
C ARG A 8 -25.96 -1.40 10.87
N GLY A 9 -26.38 -0.31 10.23
CA GLY A 9 -26.19 -0.11 8.79
C GLY A 9 -24.77 0.33 8.45
N THR A 10 -24.19 1.24 9.24
CA THR A 10 -22.91 1.90 8.96
C THR A 10 -21.69 1.02 9.24
N GLU A 11 -21.71 0.24 10.32
CA GLU A 11 -20.64 -0.72 10.64
C GLU A 11 -20.58 -1.86 9.61
N VAL A 12 -21.74 -2.30 9.09
CA VAL A 12 -21.83 -3.30 8.02
C VAL A 12 -21.30 -2.75 6.69
N GLU A 13 -21.42 -1.45 6.42
CA GLU A 13 -20.91 -0.84 5.19
C GLU A 13 -19.39 -0.56 5.20
N LEU A 14 -18.80 -0.27 6.37
CA LEU A 14 -17.34 -0.14 6.50
C LEU A 14 -16.62 -1.49 6.36
N ASN A 15 -17.18 -2.54 6.98
CA ASN A 15 -16.70 -3.91 6.79
C ASN A 15 -16.69 -4.30 5.31
N ARG A 16 -17.62 -3.77 4.50
CA ARG A 16 -17.64 -4.01 3.05
C ARG A 16 -16.51 -3.34 2.28
N LEU A 17 -15.92 -2.24 2.76
CA LEU A 17 -14.84 -1.57 2.02
C LEU A 17 -13.56 -2.41 2.07
N GLY A 18 -13.18 -2.87 3.26
CA GLY A 18 -12.05 -3.79 3.44
C GLY A 18 -12.22 -5.06 2.60
N ASP A 19 -13.41 -5.66 2.64
CA ASP A 19 -13.75 -6.84 1.84
C ASP A 19 -13.67 -6.58 0.33
N GLN A 20 -14.14 -5.42 -0.14
CA GLN A 20 -14.07 -5.04 -1.56
C GLN A 20 -12.62 -4.87 -2.02
N ILE A 21 -11.79 -4.24 -1.20
CA ILE A 21 -10.36 -4.08 -1.49
C ILE A 21 -9.69 -5.46 -1.58
N GLN A 22 -9.93 -6.33 -0.59
CA GLN A 22 -9.39 -7.70 -0.59
C GLN A 22 -9.89 -8.53 -1.78
N LEU A 23 -11.15 -8.35 -2.20
CA LEU A 23 -11.70 -9.01 -3.39
C LEU A 23 -11.02 -8.54 -4.68
N GLU A 24 -10.77 -7.23 -4.84
CA GLU A 24 -10.01 -6.73 -6.01
C GLU A 24 -8.56 -7.20 -5.98
N MET A 25 -7.93 -7.23 -4.80
CA MET A 25 -6.60 -7.81 -4.64
C MET A 25 -6.58 -9.26 -5.10
N ALA A 26 -7.56 -10.07 -4.66
CA ALA A 26 -7.70 -11.49 -5.02
C ALA A 26 -7.83 -11.71 -6.54
N LYS A 27 -8.44 -10.77 -7.27
CA LYS A 27 -8.55 -10.80 -8.75
C LYS A 27 -7.23 -10.46 -9.46
N SER A 28 -6.35 -9.74 -8.78
CA SER A 28 -5.06 -9.28 -9.31
C SER A 28 -3.89 -10.15 -8.88
N VAL A 29 -4.13 -11.22 -8.13
CA VAL A 29 -3.11 -12.17 -7.66
C VAL A 29 -2.69 -13.11 -8.77
N TRP A 30 -1.40 -13.43 -8.75
CA TRP A 30 -0.84 -14.55 -9.48
C TRP A 30 -1.27 -15.90 -8.86
N PRO A 31 -1.83 -16.88 -9.62
CA PRO A 31 -2.35 -18.14 -9.06
C PRO A 31 -1.39 -18.95 -8.17
N ASP A 32 -0.08 -18.80 -8.34
CA ASP A 32 0.94 -19.55 -7.58
C ASP A 32 1.71 -18.68 -6.55
N THR A 33 1.25 -17.47 -6.21
CA THR A 33 1.86 -16.66 -5.14
C THR A 33 0.82 -16.21 -4.12
N ASP A 34 1.18 -16.25 -2.84
CA ASP A 34 0.40 -15.60 -1.78
C ASP A 34 0.60 -14.07 -1.74
N MET A 35 1.41 -13.51 -2.66
CA MET A 35 1.67 -12.09 -2.73
C MET A 35 0.54 -11.38 -3.46
N GLN A 36 -0.18 -10.56 -2.70
CA GLN A 36 -1.30 -9.77 -3.21
C GLN A 36 -0.94 -8.28 -3.19
N PHE A 37 -1.42 -7.54 -4.17
CA PHE A 37 -1.27 -6.09 -4.22
C PHE A 37 -2.59 -5.45 -4.63
N VAL A 38 -2.83 -4.22 -4.19
CA VAL A 38 -3.98 -3.41 -4.57
C VAL A 38 -3.70 -2.81 -5.94
N PRO A 39 -4.50 -3.06 -6.99
CA PRO A 39 -4.29 -2.41 -8.29
C PRO A 39 -4.36 -0.89 -8.17
N ILE A 40 -3.39 -0.16 -8.75
CA ILE A 40 -3.31 1.30 -8.57
C ILE A 40 -4.49 2.04 -9.21
N ASP A 41 -5.07 1.51 -10.29
CA ASP A 41 -6.31 1.99 -10.89
C ASP A 41 -7.50 1.86 -9.92
N ARG A 42 -7.61 0.72 -9.24
CA ARG A 42 -8.62 0.48 -8.19
C ARG A 42 -8.39 1.31 -6.94
N LEU A 43 -7.13 1.57 -6.57
CA LEU A 43 -6.80 2.41 -5.42
C LEU A 43 -7.48 3.77 -5.53
N HIS A 44 -7.42 4.41 -6.71
CA HIS A 44 -8.07 5.70 -6.97
C HIS A 44 -9.58 5.65 -6.82
N GLU A 45 -10.22 4.54 -7.22
CA GLU A 45 -11.66 4.35 -7.05
C GLU A 45 -12.01 4.25 -5.56
N PHE A 46 -11.25 3.49 -4.78
CA PHE A 46 -11.51 3.31 -3.34
C PHE A 46 -11.27 4.57 -2.50
N VAL A 47 -10.47 5.52 -2.99
CA VAL A 47 -10.21 6.81 -2.32
C VAL A 47 -10.95 7.97 -2.97
N GLU A 48 -11.93 7.70 -3.83
CA GLU A 48 -12.82 8.72 -4.35
C GLU A 48 -13.51 9.44 -3.18
N ARG A 49 -13.63 10.78 -3.27
CA ARG A 49 -14.20 11.64 -2.23
C ARG A 49 -15.53 11.11 -1.69
N SER A 50 -16.38 10.60 -2.56
CA SER A 50 -17.70 10.07 -2.20
C SER A 50 -17.62 8.82 -1.31
N ILE A 51 -16.63 7.95 -1.54
CA ILE A 51 -16.36 6.75 -0.74
C ILE A 51 -15.72 7.13 0.59
N VAL A 52 -14.70 7.99 0.56
CA VAL A 52 -14.03 8.48 1.78
C VAL A 52 -15.05 9.16 2.70
N GLN A 53 -15.90 10.03 2.17
CA GLN A 53 -16.92 10.71 2.96
C GLN A 53 -17.90 9.73 3.61
N LYS A 54 -18.36 8.70 2.88
CA LYS A 54 -19.22 7.66 3.45
C LYS A 54 -18.52 6.90 4.57
N ALA A 55 -17.26 6.52 4.36
CA ALA A 55 -16.46 5.80 5.35
C ALA A 55 -16.24 6.62 6.62
N LEU A 56 -15.91 7.91 6.48
CA LEU A 56 -15.74 8.81 7.63
C LEU A 56 -17.04 9.01 8.41
N ASN A 57 -18.16 9.22 7.71
CA ASN A 57 -19.46 9.36 8.36
C ASN A 57 -19.83 8.10 9.17
N ALA A 58 -19.48 6.92 8.67
CA ALA A 58 -19.73 5.67 9.38
C ALA A 58 -18.85 5.53 10.64
N VAL A 59 -17.60 6.02 10.61
CA VAL A 59 -16.71 6.08 11.79
C VAL A 59 -17.27 7.03 12.86
N ASP A 60 -17.75 8.20 12.47
CA ASP A 60 -18.27 9.20 13.41
C ASP A 60 -19.58 8.79 14.09
N CYS A 61 -20.41 7.97 13.42
CA CYS A 61 -21.63 7.42 14.02
C CYS A 61 -21.35 6.43 15.17
N GLY A 62 -20.20 5.75 15.15
CA GLY A 62 -19.84 4.69 16.11
C GLY A 62 -19.12 5.18 17.38
N THR A 63 -18.62 6.42 17.41
CA THR A 63 -17.85 6.93 18.56
C THR A 63 -18.74 7.73 19.50
N GLU A 64 -19.09 7.14 20.66
CA GLU A 64 -19.90 7.79 21.71
C GLU A 64 -19.29 9.11 22.24
N ASN A 65 -17.99 9.34 22.00
CA ASN A 65 -17.36 10.63 22.21
C ASN A 65 -17.65 11.58 21.05
N LYS A 66 -18.83 12.21 21.11
CA LYS A 66 -19.19 13.43 20.36
C LYS A 66 -18.34 14.63 20.81
N LEU A 67 -17.01 14.50 20.78
CA LEU A 67 -16.10 15.62 21.01
C LEU A 67 -16.09 16.49 19.75
N SER A 68 -17.11 17.35 19.66
CA SER A 68 -17.08 18.81 19.44
C SER A 68 -16.18 19.45 18.37
N ILE A 69 -15.32 18.71 17.68
CA ILE A 69 -14.63 19.20 16.50
C ILE A 69 -15.51 18.77 15.34
N ARG A 70 -16.41 19.66 14.90
CA ARG A 70 -16.86 19.67 13.51
C ARG A 70 -15.58 19.82 12.67
N ARG A 71 -14.85 18.73 12.45
CA ARG A 71 -13.81 18.71 11.44
C ARG A 71 -14.52 19.05 10.15
N ASP A 72 -13.88 19.88 9.34
CA ASP A 72 -14.36 20.07 7.99
C ASP A 72 -14.16 18.74 7.25
N HIS A 73 -15.20 17.90 7.23
CA HIS A 73 -15.17 16.61 6.53
C HIS A 73 -14.79 16.80 5.07
N ALA A 74 -15.14 17.95 4.48
CA ALA A 74 -14.78 18.25 3.10
C ALA A 74 -13.25 18.33 2.96
N SER A 75 -12.58 19.14 3.79
CA SER A 75 -11.13 19.26 3.81
C SER A 75 -10.41 17.96 4.17
N LEU A 76 -10.99 17.16 5.09
CA LEU A 76 -10.43 15.87 5.46
C LEU A 76 -10.52 14.85 4.32
N CYS A 77 -11.65 14.79 3.61
CA CYS A 77 -11.78 13.94 2.43
C CYS A 77 -10.74 14.30 1.39
N ASP A 78 -10.55 15.60 1.14
CA ASP A 78 -9.55 16.09 0.18
C ASP A 78 -8.13 15.69 0.61
N THR A 79 -7.80 15.87 1.89
CA THR A 79 -6.51 15.44 2.46
C THR A 79 -6.27 13.94 2.28
N ILE A 80 -7.29 13.12 2.52
CA ILE A 80 -7.21 11.67 2.40
C ILE A 80 -7.02 11.26 0.94
N SER A 81 -7.83 11.79 0.03
CA SER A 81 -7.74 11.48 -1.39
C SER A 81 -6.41 11.93 -2.01
N GLU A 82 -5.81 13.02 -1.52
CA GLU A 82 -4.60 13.59 -2.11
C GLU A 82 -3.29 13.08 -1.49
N SER A 83 -3.26 12.82 -0.18
CA SER A 83 -1.98 12.62 0.54
C SER A 83 -1.94 11.43 1.49
N THR A 84 -3.08 10.82 1.83
CA THR A 84 -3.14 9.69 2.78
C THR A 84 -3.97 8.52 2.23
N SER A 85 -4.03 8.40 0.91
CA SER A 85 -4.80 7.40 0.18
C SER A 85 -4.39 5.96 0.52
N LYS A 86 -3.09 5.66 0.50
CA LYS A 86 -2.54 4.33 0.80
C LYS A 86 -2.77 3.99 2.27
N LEU A 87 -2.54 4.95 3.16
CA LEU A 87 -2.83 4.76 4.59
C LEU A 87 -4.31 4.48 4.83
N PHE A 88 -5.21 5.19 4.17
CA PHE A 88 -6.65 4.94 4.26
C PHE A 88 -6.99 3.52 3.80
N ILE A 89 -6.44 3.05 2.68
CA ILE A 89 -6.64 1.69 2.17
C ILE A 89 -6.09 0.64 3.14
N ILE A 90 -4.88 0.83 3.68
CA ILE A 90 -4.31 -0.09 4.68
C ILE A 90 -5.23 -0.19 5.91
N LEU A 91 -5.68 0.95 6.43
CA LEU A 91 -6.57 0.97 7.59
C LEU A 91 -7.94 0.36 7.29
N ALA A 92 -8.49 0.55 6.09
CA ALA A 92 -9.72 -0.12 5.66
C ALA A 92 -9.55 -1.65 5.62
N MET A 93 -8.45 -2.16 5.08
CA MET A 93 -8.16 -3.60 5.05
C MET A 93 -7.97 -4.22 6.44
N MET A 94 -7.58 -3.41 7.43
CA MET A 94 -7.35 -3.83 8.81
C MET A 94 -8.55 -3.62 9.73
N ASP A 95 -9.66 -3.06 9.22
CA ASP A 95 -10.79 -2.60 10.03
C ASP A 95 -10.39 -1.59 11.12
N GLU A 96 -9.48 -0.67 10.76
CA GLU A 96 -8.87 0.32 11.65
C GLU A 96 -9.05 1.76 11.15
N LEU A 97 -10.06 1.99 10.32
CA LEU A 97 -10.38 3.31 9.75
C LEU A 97 -10.47 4.45 10.76
N PRO A 98 -10.99 4.29 11.99
CA PRO A 98 -10.98 5.36 12.99
C PRO A 98 -9.58 5.94 13.29
N THR A 99 -8.52 5.18 13.01
CA THR A 99 -7.12 5.60 13.19
C THR A 99 -6.70 6.69 12.21
N ILE A 100 -7.35 6.79 11.02
CA ILE A 100 -6.93 7.74 9.97
C ILE A 100 -7.00 9.19 10.45
N LEU A 101 -8.02 9.52 11.24
CA LEU A 101 -8.22 10.86 11.79
C LEU A 101 -7.01 11.32 12.62
N ALA A 102 -6.51 10.41 13.46
CA ALA A 102 -5.41 10.67 14.34
C ALA A 102 -4.08 10.76 13.57
N LEU A 103 -3.90 9.92 12.54
CA LEU A 103 -2.74 9.98 11.66
C LEU A 103 -2.68 11.29 10.88
N VAL A 104 -3.82 11.75 10.35
CA VAL A 104 -3.93 13.05 9.65
C VAL A 104 -3.59 14.20 10.60
N ASP A 105 -4.12 14.19 11.83
CA ASP A 105 -3.80 15.22 12.84
C ASP A 105 -2.30 15.23 13.21
N GLU A 106 -1.61 14.08 13.19
CA GLU A 106 -0.16 13.96 13.38
C GLU A 106 0.67 14.26 12.11
N GLY A 107 0.01 14.62 11.01
CA GLY A 107 0.65 14.90 9.73
C GLY A 107 1.31 13.67 9.10
N VAL A 108 0.80 12.47 9.40
CA VAL A 108 1.22 11.23 8.75
C VAL A 108 0.57 11.18 7.36
N GLN A 109 1.35 10.80 6.36
CA GLN A 109 0.99 10.86 4.95
C GLN A 109 1.60 9.68 4.21
N ASP A 110 1.12 9.37 3.01
CA ASP A 110 1.57 8.25 2.19
C ASP A 110 3.06 8.32 1.85
N GLY A 111 3.60 9.54 1.68
CA GLY A 111 5.03 9.77 1.42
C GLY A 111 5.96 9.38 2.58
N HIS A 112 5.40 9.07 3.74
CA HIS A 112 6.13 8.57 4.90
C HIS A 112 6.23 7.03 4.92
N LEU A 113 5.52 6.32 4.03
CA LEU A 113 5.64 4.88 3.88
C LEU A 113 6.93 4.50 3.13
N PRO A 114 7.51 3.31 3.38
CA PRO A 114 7.08 2.31 4.38
C PRO A 114 7.40 2.72 5.82
N PHE A 115 6.59 2.25 6.77
CA PHE A 115 6.91 2.39 8.19
C PHE A 115 7.83 1.26 8.65
N PHE A 116 8.67 1.59 9.63
CA PHE A 116 9.62 0.68 10.25
C PHE A 116 9.10 0.23 11.60
N LEU A 117 9.34 -1.03 11.93
CA LEU A 117 8.97 -1.60 13.21
C LEU A 117 10.23 -1.81 14.05
N GLU A 118 10.37 -1.03 15.12
CA GLU A 118 11.52 -1.14 16.03
C GLU A 118 11.09 -1.58 17.42
N ALA A 119 11.97 -2.29 18.10
CA ALA A 119 11.80 -2.63 19.51
C ALA A 119 12.09 -1.38 20.37
N GLY A 120 11.10 -0.97 21.16
CA GLY A 120 11.27 0.02 22.22
C GLY A 120 11.94 -0.56 23.46
N ASN A 121 12.14 0.31 24.46
CA ASN A 121 12.88 0.00 25.69
C ASN A 121 12.29 -1.15 26.53
N ASN A 122 11.01 -1.49 26.33
CA ASN A 122 10.27 -2.49 27.11
C ASN A 122 9.73 -3.67 26.27
N THR A 123 10.41 -4.07 25.19
CA THR A 123 9.95 -5.10 24.23
C THR A 123 8.71 -4.75 23.40
N GLU A 124 8.07 -3.61 23.70
CA GLU A 124 7.01 -3.05 22.87
C GLU A 124 7.55 -2.69 21.49
N ARG A 125 6.86 -3.14 20.44
CA ARG A 125 7.21 -2.76 19.07
C ARG A 125 6.43 -1.52 18.66
N HIS A 126 7.13 -0.51 18.16
CA HIS A 126 6.53 0.74 17.71
C HIS A 126 6.78 0.97 16.22
N LEU A 127 5.86 1.70 15.58
CA LEU A 127 5.99 2.10 14.19
C LEU A 127 6.69 3.47 14.10
N TYR A 128 7.60 3.56 13.14
CA TYR A 128 8.39 4.75 12.86
C TYR A 128 8.30 5.13 11.38
N ARG A 129 8.44 6.42 11.10
CA ARG A 129 8.52 7.01 9.76
C ARG A 129 9.79 7.85 9.62
N TYR A 130 10.30 8.00 8.42
CA TYR A 130 11.32 9.01 8.13
C TYR A 130 10.67 10.39 7.95
N VAL A 131 11.28 11.43 8.51
CA VAL A 131 10.95 12.84 8.25
C VAL A 131 12.26 13.54 7.94
N GLY A 132 12.57 13.69 6.64
CA GLY A 132 13.93 13.93 6.19
C GLY A 132 14.81 12.70 6.52
N ASP A 133 15.97 12.93 7.12
CA ASP A 133 16.88 11.86 7.53
C ASP A 133 16.62 11.34 8.96
N GLU A 134 15.61 11.89 9.65
CA GLU A 134 15.30 11.55 11.03
C GLU A 134 14.20 10.48 11.10
N LEU A 135 14.47 9.42 11.86
CA LEU A 135 13.46 8.41 12.19
C LEU A 135 12.59 8.91 13.35
N LYS A 136 11.29 9.08 13.10
CA LYS A 136 10.31 9.59 14.07
C LYS A 136 9.25 8.56 14.38
N ARG A 137 9.00 8.35 15.66
CA ARG A 137 7.95 7.47 16.18
C ARG A 137 6.56 8.03 15.85
N ILE A 138 5.65 7.15 15.43
CA ILE A 138 4.25 7.50 15.14
C ILE A 138 3.41 7.25 16.40
N ARG A 139 2.94 8.32 17.03
CA ARG A 139 2.29 8.27 18.35
C ARG A 139 0.88 7.71 18.30
N ASN A 140 0.17 7.93 17.21
CA ASN A 140 -1.24 7.52 17.12
C ASN A 140 -1.46 6.01 16.92
N PHE A 141 -0.39 5.21 16.80
CA PHE A 141 -0.45 3.75 16.88
C PHE A 141 -0.21 3.20 18.31
N GLU A 142 -0.16 4.06 19.33
CA GLU A 142 0.14 3.70 20.71
C GLU A 142 -1.07 3.30 21.54
N ASP A 143 -0.82 2.45 22.54
CA ASP A 143 -1.79 1.86 23.46
C ASP A 143 -2.38 2.84 24.49
N HIS A 144 -2.04 4.14 24.43
CA HIS A 144 -2.44 5.11 25.46
C HIS A 144 -3.95 5.28 25.64
N HIS A 145 -4.75 4.81 24.67
CA HIS A 145 -6.20 4.64 24.78
C HIS A 145 -6.72 3.31 24.21
N GLY A 146 -5.89 2.26 24.18
CA GLY A 146 -6.30 0.90 23.80
C GLY A 146 -6.61 0.68 22.31
N LYS A 147 -6.02 1.49 21.40
CA LYS A 147 -6.42 1.46 19.98
C LYS A 147 -5.67 0.42 19.14
N TRP A 148 -4.38 0.18 19.37
CA TRP A 148 -3.61 -0.76 18.54
C TRP A 148 -2.79 -1.72 19.41
N SER A 149 -3.02 -3.02 19.27
CA SER A 149 -2.18 -4.02 19.93
C SER A 149 -0.82 -4.17 19.22
N ALA A 150 0.16 -4.75 19.92
CA ALA A 150 1.44 -5.11 19.30
C ALA A 150 1.24 -6.04 18.08
N ALA A 151 0.26 -6.95 18.14
CA ALA A 151 -0.09 -7.82 17.03
C ALA A 151 -0.58 -7.04 15.80
N LYS A 152 -1.45 -6.04 15.98
CA LYS A 152 -1.91 -5.16 14.89
C LYS A 152 -0.76 -4.38 14.27
N ARG A 153 0.14 -3.81 15.09
CA ARG A 153 1.34 -3.11 14.60
C ARG A 153 2.26 -4.04 13.78
N ILE A 154 2.44 -5.27 14.25
CA ILE A 154 3.20 -6.30 13.53
C ILE A 154 2.51 -6.65 12.21
N GLN A 155 1.19 -6.84 12.20
CA GLN A 155 0.43 -7.16 10.99
C GLN A 155 0.50 -6.04 9.94
N PHE A 156 0.31 -4.79 10.37
CA PHE A 156 0.51 -3.61 9.51
C PHE A 156 1.90 -3.65 8.87
N TYR A 157 2.93 -3.83 9.70
CA TYR A 157 4.32 -3.80 9.26
C TYR A 157 4.69 -4.98 8.36
N GLN A 158 4.20 -6.18 8.64
CA GLN A 158 4.59 -7.40 7.94
C GLN A 158 3.79 -7.67 6.67
N TYR A 159 2.53 -7.25 6.61
CA TYR A 159 1.62 -7.66 5.56
C TYR A 159 0.99 -6.46 4.83
N TYR A 160 0.18 -5.67 5.51
CA TYR A 160 -0.74 -4.75 4.83
C TYR A 160 -0.08 -3.59 4.09
N GLN A 161 0.96 -2.97 4.67
CA GLN A 161 1.58 -1.81 4.00
C GLN A 161 2.18 -2.17 2.63
N TRP A 162 2.71 -3.38 2.48
CA TRP A 162 3.40 -3.80 1.26
C TRP A 162 2.45 -4.00 0.08
N GLN A 163 1.16 -4.21 0.37
CA GLN A 163 0.13 -4.46 -0.63
C GLN A 163 -0.24 -3.19 -1.42
N VAL A 164 0.10 -1.99 -0.92
CA VAL A 164 -0.18 -0.70 -1.57
C VAL A 164 1.09 0.03 -2.02
N LEU A 165 2.25 -0.63 -1.90
CA LEU A 165 3.58 -0.07 -2.20
C LEU A 165 4.22 -0.64 -3.47
N SER A 166 3.45 -1.38 -4.28
CA SER A 166 3.94 -1.87 -5.57
C SER A 166 4.36 -0.70 -6.48
N PRO A 167 5.53 -0.81 -7.15
CA PRO A 167 6.05 0.23 -8.03
C PRO A 167 5.22 0.34 -9.32
N CYS A 168 5.08 1.57 -9.84
CA CYS A 168 4.36 1.84 -11.08
C CYS A 168 5.36 2.14 -12.21
N PHE A 169 5.49 1.19 -13.12
CA PHE A 169 6.51 1.19 -14.16
C PHE A 169 6.14 2.17 -15.30
N SER A 170 7.09 3.02 -15.64
CA SER A 170 7.05 3.92 -16.80
C SER A 170 8.05 3.45 -17.85
N LEU A 171 7.59 3.27 -19.08
CA LEU A 171 8.43 3.04 -20.27
C LEU A 171 8.97 4.35 -20.87
N SER A 172 8.80 5.50 -20.20
CA SER A 172 9.33 6.77 -20.73
C SER A 172 10.85 6.77 -20.74
N SER A 173 11.44 7.30 -21.80
CA SER A 173 12.88 7.34 -22.07
C SER A 173 13.69 8.25 -21.14
N ASN A 174 13.07 8.84 -20.12
CA ASN A 174 13.80 9.61 -19.11
C ASN A 174 14.22 8.65 -18.00
N THR A 175 15.47 8.20 -18.14
CA THR A 175 16.30 7.29 -17.33
C THR A 175 16.30 7.60 -15.82
N GLY A 176 15.18 7.39 -15.15
CA GLY A 176 15.12 7.29 -13.70
C GLY A 176 15.07 5.82 -13.31
N HIS A 177 16.15 5.29 -12.70
CA HIS A 177 16.05 4.00 -12.03
C HIS A 177 15.18 4.17 -10.78
N GLU A 178 14.02 3.52 -10.76
CA GLU A 178 13.25 3.41 -9.52
C GLU A 178 13.99 2.46 -8.58
N LYS A 179 14.53 3.03 -7.50
CA LYS A 179 15.15 2.24 -6.44
C LYS A 179 14.04 1.62 -5.61
N LEU A 180 13.96 0.29 -5.61
CA LEU A 180 13.13 -0.43 -4.64
C LEU A 180 13.82 -0.33 -3.28
N GLU A 181 13.21 0.43 -2.37
CA GLU A 181 13.84 0.75 -1.08
C GLU A 181 13.81 -0.41 -0.08
N HIS A 182 12.99 -1.44 -0.33
CA HIS A 182 12.80 -2.55 0.60
C HIS A 182 12.52 -3.88 -0.13
N ASP A 183 13.06 -4.98 0.41
CA ASP A 183 12.89 -6.36 -0.08
C ASP A 183 11.46 -6.92 0.08
N LYS A 184 10.60 -6.25 0.86
CA LYS A 184 9.20 -6.65 1.09
C LYS A 184 8.23 -6.04 0.08
N ILE A 185 8.72 -5.15 -0.78
CA ILE A 185 7.90 -4.57 -1.84
C ILE A 185 7.40 -5.69 -2.74
N ILE A 186 6.08 -5.77 -2.90
CA ILE A 186 5.45 -6.73 -3.78
C ILE A 186 5.53 -6.19 -5.20
N LEU A 187 6.18 -6.95 -6.09
CA LEU A 187 6.23 -6.62 -7.50
C LEU A 187 4.92 -7.07 -8.17
N PRO A 188 4.26 -6.21 -8.97
CA PRO A 188 2.94 -6.49 -9.53
C PRO A 188 3.04 -7.40 -10.76
N PHE A 189 3.65 -8.58 -10.62
CA PHE A 189 3.76 -9.57 -11.69
C PHE A 189 2.50 -10.44 -11.76
N ILE A 190 2.04 -10.71 -12.99
CA ILE A 190 0.78 -11.43 -13.24
C ILE A 190 0.91 -12.64 -14.17
N GLU A 191 2.13 -13.00 -14.58
CA GLU A 191 2.37 -14.25 -15.32
C GLU A 191 3.48 -15.08 -14.71
N LYS A 192 3.36 -16.42 -14.85
CA LYS A 192 4.32 -17.39 -14.35
C LYS A 192 5.65 -17.14 -15.02
N TRP A 193 6.66 -17.53 -14.27
CA TRP A 193 7.79 -18.28 -14.79
C TRP A 193 7.26 -19.41 -15.68
N VAL A 194 7.10 -19.15 -16.98
CA VAL A 194 6.73 -20.20 -17.93
C VAL A 194 7.77 -21.31 -17.75
N PRO A 195 7.39 -22.57 -17.47
CA PRO A 195 8.36 -23.65 -17.22
C PRO A 195 9.33 -23.87 -18.40
N ASP A 196 8.95 -23.45 -19.60
CA ASP A 196 9.80 -23.48 -20.80
C ASP A 196 10.63 -22.20 -21.02
N ASN A 197 10.52 -21.21 -20.13
CA ASN A 197 11.37 -20.01 -20.09
C ASN A 197 12.34 -20.12 -18.92
N ASP A 198 13.24 -21.10 -19.00
CA ASP A 198 14.43 -21.05 -18.15
C ASP A 198 15.08 -19.67 -18.31
N PRO A 199 15.47 -19.02 -17.20
CA PRO A 199 16.17 -17.75 -17.29
C PRO A 199 17.37 -17.90 -18.23
N ILE A 200 17.49 -16.98 -19.18
CA ILE A 200 18.66 -16.93 -20.05
C ILE A 200 19.81 -16.45 -19.17
N MET A 201 20.71 -17.38 -18.86
CA MET A 201 21.90 -17.11 -18.06
C MET A 201 22.97 -16.44 -18.92
N GLY A 202 23.59 -15.38 -18.40
CA GLY A 202 24.75 -14.74 -19.01
C GLY A 202 25.67 -14.16 -17.95
N GLY A 203 26.94 -14.58 -17.91
CA GLY A 203 27.89 -14.09 -16.91
C GLY A 203 27.34 -14.19 -15.47
N THR A 204 27.25 -13.04 -14.79
CA THR A 204 26.71 -12.90 -13.43
C THR A 204 25.22 -12.53 -13.38
N CYS A 205 24.49 -12.61 -14.50
CA CYS A 205 23.08 -12.23 -14.58
C CYS A 205 22.19 -13.32 -15.19
N ALA A 206 20.90 -13.20 -14.92
CA ALA A 206 19.83 -14.02 -15.44
C ALA A 206 18.73 -13.09 -15.96
N VAL A 207 18.36 -13.23 -17.23
CA VAL A 207 17.26 -12.48 -17.83
C VAL A 207 16.07 -13.40 -18.02
N ARG A 208 14.90 -12.96 -17.59
CA ARG A 208 13.65 -13.70 -17.76
C ARG A 208 12.55 -12.83 -18.31
N ARG A 209 11.55 -13.47 -18.91
CA ARG A 209 10.35 -12.83 -19.43
C ARG A 209 9.28 -12.80 -18.34
N VAL A 210 8.67 -11.63 -18.10
CA VAL A 210 7.58 -11.45 -17.11
C VAL A 210 6.43 -10.65 -17.71
N LYS A 211 5.23 -10.74 -17.12
CA LYS A 211 4.17 -9.75 -17.32
C LYS A 211 3.93 -8.96 -16.05
N ILE A 212 3.73 -7.66 -16.21
CA ILE A 212 3.39 -6.73 -15.14
C ILE A 212 1.89 -6.46 -15.22
N HIS A 213 1.20 -6.31 -14.09
CA HIS A 213 -0.21 -5.95 -14.06
C HIS A 213 -0.43 -4.62 -14.80
N ILE A 214 -1.44 -4.55 -15.67
CA ILE A 214 -1.63 -3.40 -16.58
C ILE A 214 -1.81 -2.07 -15.84
N ALA A 215 -2.48 -2.09 -14.68
CA ALA A 215 -2.63 -0.92 -13.81
C ALA A 215 -1.28 -0.27 -13.47
N TYR A 216 -0.22 -1.06 -13.36
CA TYR A 216 1.13 -0.61 -12.99
C TYR A 216 2.00 -0.26 -14.21
N GLN A 217 1.42 -0.07 -15.39
CA GLN A 217 2.13 0.31 -16.61
C GLN A 217 1.65 1.69 -17.12
N LYS A 218 2.31 2.78 -16.72
CA LYS A 218 1.84 4.18 -16.96
C LYS A 218 1.51 4.50 -18.42
N HIS A 219 2.22 3.92 -19.38
CA HIS A 219 2.05 4.23 -20.81
C HIS A 219 1.09 3.30 -21.54
N TYR A 220 0.71 2.19 -20.92
CA TYR A 220 -0.08 1.16 -21.59
C TYR A 220 -1.59 1.44 -21.52
N LEU A 221 -2.01 2.33 -20.62
CA LEU A 221 -3.40 2.77 -20.51
C LEU A 221 -3.87 3.63 -21.70
N HIS A 222 -2.94 4.20 -22.48
CA HIS A 222 -3.28 5.14 -23.57
C HIS A 222 -3.21 4.52 -24.96
N ASN A 223 -2.55 3.37 -25.13
CA ASN A 223 -2.26 2.79 -26.43
C ASN A 223 -2.67 1.30 -26.49
N GLN A 224 -3.84 1.07 -27.10
CA GLN A 224 -4.24 -0.12 -27.85
C GLN A 224 -4.69 -1.41 -27.11
N GLU A 225 -5.91 -1.83 -27.45
CA GLU A 225 -6.43 -3.21 -27.60
C GLU A 225 -5.99 -4.29 -26.58
N GLY A 226 -6.02 -4.04 -25.27
CA GLY A 226 -6.06 -5.13 -24.27
C GLY A 226 -4.88 -6.12 -24.26
N VAL A 227 -3.80 -5.87 -25.01
CA VAL A 227 -2.64 -6.76 -25.08
C VAL A 227 -1.67 -6.38 -23.97
N ASN A 228 -1.62 -7.15 -22.89
CA ASN A 228 -0.58 -6.97 -21.85
C ASN A 228 0.77 -7.53 -22.35
N PRO A 229 1.78 -6.67 -22.61
CA PRO A 229 3.04 -7.09 -23.21
C PRO A 229 3.89 -7.83 -22.19
N PHE A 230 4.94 -8.47 -22.69
CA PHE A 230 5.97 -9.04 -21.84
C PHE A 230 7.12 -8.06 -21.66
N CYS A 231 7.70 -8.06 -20.47
CA CYS A 231 8.90 -7.31 -20.11
C CYS A 231 10.07 -8.27 -19.85
N ALA A 232 11.30 -7.79 -20.02
CA ALA A 232 12.49 -8.49 -19.58
C ALA A 232 12.85 -8.07 -18.15
N LEU A 233 12.92 -9.03 -17.24
CA LEU A 233 13.42 -8.84 -15.88
C LEU A 233 14.84 -9.39 -15.81
N LYS A 234 15.80 -8.50 -15.57
CA LYS A 234 17.19 -8.87 -15.31
C LYS A 234 17.40 -8.99 -13.81
N SER A 235 17.84 -10.17 -13.39
CA SER A 235 18.27 -10.45 -12.03
C SER A 235 19.77 -10.70 -12.01
N LEU A 236 20.43 -10.24 -10.95
CA LEU A 236 21.85 -10.46 -10.74
C LEU A 236 22.04 -11.67 -9.84
N SER A 237 23.08 -12.45 -10.11
CA SER A 237 23.48 -13.60 -9.30
C SER A 237 23.80 -13.13 -7.89
N ILE A 238 23.52 -13.98 -6.90
CA ILE A 238 23.87 -13.71 -5.50
C ILE A 238 25.38 -13.52 -5.29
N ASN A 239 26.18 -14.05 -6.22
CA ASN A 239 27.63 -13.92 -6.24
C ASN A 239 28.13 -12.71 -7.04
N CYS A 240 27.24 -11.90 -7.62
CA CYS A 240 27.60 -10.70 -8.36
C CYS A 240 28.10 -9.61 -7.38
N PRO A 241 29.30 -9.06 -7.56
CA PRO A 241 29.78 -7.96 -6.73
C PRO A 241 28.84 -6.75 -6.82
N VAL A 242 28.52 -6.14 -5.67
CA VAL A 242 27.61 -4.98 -5.60
C VAL A 242 28.06 -3.82 -6.51
N GLU A 243 29.36 -3.64 -6.72
CA GLU A 243 29.90 -2.61 -7.61
C GLU A 243 29.64 -2.91 -9.09
N GLU A 244 29.65 -4.18 -9.50
CA GLU A 244 29.23 -4.59 -10.85
C GLU A 244 27.72 -4.37 -11.03
N CYS A 245 26.91 -4.68 -10.01
CA CYS A 245 25.47 -4.38 -10.02
C CYS A 245 25.21 -2.88 -10.21
N LYS A 246 25.93 -2.03 -9.48
CA LYS A 246 25.80 -0.57 -9.58
C LYS A 246 26.29 -0.05 -10.93
N ALA A 247 27.40 -0.58 -11.45
CA ALA A 247 27.92 -0.21 -12.75
C ALA A 247 26.95 -0.57 -13.87
N GLU A 248 26.32 -1.75 -13.78
CA GLU A 248 25.31 -2.18 -14.73
C GLU A 248 24.06 -1.31 -14.70
N ILE A 249 23.53 -1.00 -13.50
CA ILE A 249 22.40 -0.08 -13.35
C ILE A 249 22.73 1.28 -13.98
N ARG A 250 23.92 1.85 -13.72
CA ARG A 250 24.34 3.15 -14.29
C ARG A 250 24.43 3.18 -15.81
N ASN A 251 24.58 2.03 -16.47
CA ASN A 251 24.74 1.92 -17.91
C ASN A 251 23.43 1.66 -18.66
N LEU A 252 22.31 1.48 -17.94
CA LEU A 252 20.96 1.27 -18.49
C LEU A 252 20.21 2.60 -18.62
#